data_AF-A0A920PLV0-F1
#
_entry.id   AF-A0A920PLV0-F1
#
_cell.length_a   1.000
_cell.length_b   1.000
_cell.length_c   1.000
_cell.angle_alpha   90.00
_cell.angle_beta   90.00
_cell.angle_gamma   90.00
#
_symmetry.space_group_name_H-M   'P 1'
#
loop_
_entity.id
_entity.type
_entity.pdbx_description
1 polymer ?
#
loop_
_entity_poly.entity_id
_entity_poly.type
_entity_poly.pdbx_seq_one_letter_code
_entity_poly.pdbx_strand_id
1 'polypeptide(L)'
;MKTKNIQRVALVGGGVIGSGWATRCLAHGLSVVVTDPSPAAAEMVLKTVDSAWPILEGAGLGEKADRSKLEFAPDIETAVADADFVQENVPEREDLKIVYTKRSAGTPKTTSWLPRVIGFLPSRLQSRCRRPERLVMVIPLPGLSIAGV
;
A
#
# COMPACT_ATOMS: atom_id res chain seq x y z
N MET A 1 20.03 11.19 -7.19
CA MET A 1 19.12 10.61 -6.18
C MET A 1 19.49 9.15 -6.03
N LYS A 2 20.07 8.70 -4.90
CA LYS A 2 20.36 7.27 -4.70
C LYS A 2 19.02 6.54 -4.58
N THR A 3 18.72 5.64 -5.49
CA THR A 3 17.53 4.78 -5.42
C THR A 3 17.70 3.86 -4.22
N LYS A 4 16.86 4.05 -3.19
CA LYS A 4 16.78 3.10 -2.08
C LYS A 4 16.16 1.81 -2.61
N ASN A 5 16.78 0.68 -2.29
CA ASN A 5 16.21 -0.62 -2.58
C ASN A 5 15.04 -0.87 -1.62
N ILE A 6 13.80 -0.82 -2.12
CA ILE A 6 12.60 -1.09 -1.32
C ILE A 6 12.52 -2.59 -1.08
N GLN A 7 12.39 -3.03 0.17
CA GLN A 7 12.26 -4.44 0.52
C GLN A 7 11.00 -4.72 1.33
N ARG A 8 10.60 -3.78 2.22
CA ARG A 8 9.38 -3.90 3.03
C ARG A 8 8.37 -2.81 2.71
N VAL A 9 7.14 -3.21 2.42
CA VAL A 9 6.02 -2.34 2.07
C VAL A 9 4.94 -2.45 3.14
N ALA A 10 4.51 -1.31 3.68
CA ALA A 10 3.35 -1.23 4.56
C ALA A 10 2.12 -0.74 3.79
N LEU A 11 1.01 -1.47 3.93
CA LEU A 11 -0.28 -1.13 3.33
C LEU A 11 -1.24 -0.70 4.43
N VAL A 12 -1.68 0.55 4.39
CA VAL A 12 -2.67 1.09 5.32
C VAL A 12 -4.03 1.00 4.65
N GLY A 13 -4.80 -0.04 4.98
CA GLY A 13 -6.04 -0.44 4.33
C GLY A 13 -5.88 -1.75 3.55
N GLY A 14 -6.68 -2.75 3.91
CA GLY A 14 -6.71 -4.11 3.34
C GLY A 14 -7.94 -4.41 2.48
N GLY A 15 -8.67 -3.39 2.03
CA GLY A 15 -9.75 -3.53 1.06
C GLY A 15 -9.25 -3.91 -0.35
N VAL A 16 -10.12 -3.82 -1.37
CA VAL A 16 -9.84 -4.24 -2.76
C VAL A 16 -8.50 -3.73 -3.31
N ILE A 17 -8.18 -2.44 -3.11
CA ILE A 17 -6.93 -1.86 -3.61
C ILE A 17 -5.73 -2.37 -2.80
N GLY A 18 -5.87 -2.45 -1.47
CA GLY A 18 -4.82 -2.92 -0.57
C GLY A 18 -4.46 -4.38 -0.80
N SER A 19 -5.46 -5.24 -0.97
CA SER A 19 -5.24 -6.65 -1.26
C SER A 19 -4.57 -6.87 -2.63
N GLY A 20 -4.94 -6.08 -3.65
CA GLY A 20 -4.26 -6.10 -4.95
C GLY A 20 -2.78 -5.69 -4.87
N TRP A 21 -2.47 -4.65 -4.09
CA TRP A 21 -1.08 -4.25 -3.83
C TRP A 21 -0.31 -5.32 -3.07
N ALA A 22 -0.91 -5.95 -2.06
CA ALA A 22 -0.29 -7.03 -1.30
C ALA A 22 0.13 -8.16 -2.24
N THR A 23 -0.80 -8.65 -3.06
CA THR A 23 -0.55 -9.69 -4.06
C THR A 23 0.61 -9.32 -4.98
N ARG A 24 0.59 -8.11 -5.54
CA ARG A 24 1.63 -7.67 -6.49
C ARG A 24 3.01 -7.55 -5.83
N CYS A 25 3.08 -6.99 -4.63
CA CYS A 25 4.33 -6.86 -3.90
C CYS A 25 4.94 -8.23 -3.56
N LEU A 26 4.11 -9.16 -3.07
CA LEU A 26 4.53 -10.53 -2.76
C LEU A 26 5.01 -11.27 -4.02
N ALA A 27 4.34 -11.10 -5.16
CA ALA A 27 4.72 -11.68 -6.44
C ALA A 27 6.06 -11.15 -6.99
N HIS A 28 6.49 -9.96 -6.55
CA HIS A 28 7.81 -9.40 -6.84
C HIS A 28 8.83 -9.66 -5.71
N GLY A 29 8.46 -10.43 -4.69
CA GLY A 29 9.34 -10.86 -3.60
C GLY A 29 9.58 -9.85 -2.49
N LEU A 30 8.77 -8.80 -2.42
CA LEU A 30 8.77 -7.82 -1.33
C LEU A 30 8.05 -8.39 -0.10
N SER A 31 8.49 -7.97 1.09
CA SER A 31 7.76 -8.22 2.33
C SER A 31 6.62 -7.21 2.48
N VAL A 32 5.46 -7.68 2.90
CA VAL A 32 4.25 -6.85 3.01
C VAL A 32 3.69 -6.93 4.42
N VAL A 33 3.40 -5.78 5.01
CA VAL A 33 2.64 -5.68 6.26
C VAL A 33 1.37 -4.88 6.02
N VAL A 34 0.22 -5.43 6.37
CA VAL A 34 -1.09 -4.79 6.21
C VAL A 34 -1.67 -4.40 7.56
N THR A 35 -2.27 -3.22 7.64
CA THR A 35 -3.07 -2.81 8.79
C THR A 35 -4.41 -2.27 8.31
N ASP A 36 -5.48 -2.63 9.00
CA ASP A 36 -6.84 -2.16 8.72
C ASP A 36 -7.65 -2.23 10.02
N PRO A 37 -8.50 -1.23 10.33
CA PRO A 37 -9.38 -1.30 11.50
C PRO A 37 -10.46 -2.39 11.39
N SER A 38 -10.78 -2.85 10.18
CA SER A 38 -11.76 -3.92 9.96
C SER A 38 -11.14 -5.30 10.25
N PRO A 39 -11.74 -6.12 11.14
CA PRO A 39 -11.25 -7.47 11.40
C PRO A 39 -11.38 -8.39 10.18
N ALA A 40 -12.27 -8.06 9.23
CA ALA A 40 -12.47 -8.82 8.00
C ALA A 40 -11.39 -8.58 6.93
N ALA A 41 -10.54 -7.55 7.10
CA ALA A 41 -9.55 -7.19 6.09
C ALA A 41 -8.49 -8.27 5.89
N ALA A 42 -8.06 -8.93 6.98
CA ALA A 42 -7.05 -9.97 6.90
C ALA A 42 -7.52 -11.15 6.02
N GLU A 43 -8.75 -11.61 6.24
CA GLU A 43 -9.38 -12.65 5.42
C GLU A 43 -9.50 -12.23 3.96
N MET A 44 -9.92 -10.99 3.69
CA MET A 44 -10.03 -10.46 2.33
C MET A 44 -8.69 -10.43 1.59
N VAL A 45 -7.63 -9.98 2.25
CA VAL A 45 -6.28 -9.96 1.67
C VAL A 45 -5.81 -11.37 1.37
N LEU A 46 -5.90 -12.28 2.34
CA LEU A 46 -5.50 -13.68 2.17
C LEU A 46 -6.24 -14.33 1.00
N LYS A 47 -7.57 -14.19 0.95
CA LYS A 47 -8.39 -14.72 -0.14
C LYS A 47 -7.98 -14.17 -1.51
N THR A 48 -7.66 -12.88 -1.58
CA THR A 48 -7.22 -12.24 -2.84
C THR A 48 -5.86 -12.78 -3.27
N VAL A 49 -4.91 -12.91 -2.34
CA VAL A 49 -3.58 -13.47 -2.61
C VAL A 49 -3.71 -14.91 -3.10
N ASP A 50 -4.45 -15.75 -2.38
CA ASP A 50 -4.60 -17.16 -2.70
C ASP A 50 -5.32 -17.40 -4.04
N SER A 51 -6.34 -16.60 -4.35
CA SER A 51 -7.06 -16.72 -5.62
C SER A 51 -6.20 -16.30 -6.82
N ALA A 52 -5.34 -15.28 -6.64
CA ALA A 52 -4.50 -14.76 -7.71
C ALA A 52 -3.21 -15.58 -7.91
N TRP A 53 -2.72 -16.26 -6.87
CA TRP A 53 -1.40 -16.87 -6.88
C TRP A 53 -1.17 -17.87 -8.03
N PRO A 54 -2.08 -18.84 -8.31
CA PRO A 54 -1.87 -19.79 -9.41
C PRO A 54 -1.80 -19.12 -10.79
N ILE A 55 -2.53 -18.02 -10.97
CA ILE A 55 -2.51 -17.24 -12.22
C ILE A 55 -1.15 -16.55 -12.39
N LEU A 56 -0.61 -16.00 -11.29
CA LEU A 56 0.69 -15.33 -11.29
C LEU A 56 1.85 -16.32 -11.45
N GLU A 57 1.73 -17.53 -10.92
CA GLU A 57 2.66 -18.63 -11.18
C GLU A 57 2.71 -18.96 -12.67
N GLY A 58 1.54 -19.09 -13.32
CA GLY A 58 1.47 -19.32 -14.77
C GLY A 58 2.01 -18.16 -15.62
N ALA A 59 1.93 -16.92 -15.13
CA ALA A 59 2.44 -15.73 -15.80
C ALA A 59 3.95 -15.47 -15.57
N GLY A 60 4.56 -16.14 -14.60
CA GLY A 60 5.95 -15.96 -14.19
C GLY A 60 6.09 -15.04 -12.97
N LEU A 61 6.38 -15.63 -11.82
CA LEU A 61 6.69 -14.92 -10.59
C LEU A 61 8.12 -14.37 -10.58
N GLY A 62 8.36 -13.33 -9.78
CA GLY A 62 9.71 -12.89 -9.49
C GLY A 62 10.50 -13.96 -8.72
N GLU A 63 11.83 -13.97 -8.89
CA GLU A 63 12.73 -14.97 -8.29
C GLU A 63 12.56 -15.13 -6.76
N LYS A 64 12.18 -14.06 -6.06
CA LYS A 64 12.02 -14.03 -4.60
C LYS A 64 10.55 -14.01 -4.15
N ALA A 65 9.61 -14.28 -5.06
CA ALA A 65 8.19 -14.26 -4.78
C ALA A 65 7.83 -15.25 -3.67
N ASP A 66 7.07 -14.78 -2.67
CA ASP A 66 6.79 -15.58 -1.49
C ASP A 66 5.58 -15.03 -0.74
N ARG A 67 4.51 -15.83 -0.66
CA ARG A 67 3.27 -15.49 0.07
C ARG A 67 3.48 -15.41 1.58
N SER A 68 4.45 -16.16 2.12
CA SER A 68 4.69 -16.22 3.57
C SER A 68 5.25 -14.91 4.13
N LYS A 69 5.71 -14.00 3.26
CA LYS A 69 6.17 -12.65 3.62
C LYS A 69 5.04 -11.65 3.87
N LEU A 70 3.79 -12.12 3.92
CA LEU A 70 2.62 -11.32 4.28
C LEU A 70 2.40 -11.36 5.80
N GLU A 71 2.37 -10.18 6.40
CA GLU A 71 2.10 -9.99 7.82
C GLU A 71 0.93 -9.03 8.04
N PHE A 72 0.31 -9.10 9.22
CA PHE A 72 -0.73 -8.16 9.64
C PHE A 72 -0.31 -7.46 10.93
N ALA A 73 -0.54 -6.15 10.99
CA ALA A 73 -0.20 -5.32 12.14
C ALA A 73 -1.47 -4.75 12.80
N PRO A 74 -1.50 -4.66 14.15
CA PRO A 74 -2.67 -4.22 14.89
C PRO A 74 -2.99 -2.73 14.70
N ASP A 75 -1.98 -1.94 14.33
CA ASP A 75 -2.10 -0.50 14.13
C ASP A 75 -1.09 0.01 13.08
N ILE A 76 -1.29 1.28 12.70
CA ILE A 76 -0.49 1.96 11.68
C ILE A 76 0.95 2.11 12.14
N GLU A 77 1.16 2.51 13.39
CA GLU A 77 2.48 2.76 13.96
C GLU A 77 3.36 1.50 13.89
N THR A 78 2.79 0.35 14.22
CA THR A 78 3.44 -0.96 14.12
C THR A 78 3.70 -1.34 12.65
N ALA A 79 2.72 -1.14 11.76
CA ALA A 79 2.88 -1.46 10.34
C ALA A 79 4.00 -0.65 9.69
N VAL A 80 4.07 0.65 9.97
CA VAL A 80 4.99 1.55 9.27
C VAL A 80 6.40 1.60 9.86
N ALA A 81 6.62 1.04 11.07
CA ALA A 81 7.86 1.14 11.86
C ALA A 81 9.13 0.79 11.06
N ASP A 82 9.10 -0.32 10.33
CA ASP A 82 10.23 -0.83 9.55
C ASP A 82 10.00 -0.79 8.03
N ALA A 83 8.93 -0.12 7.59
CA ALA A 83 8.59 -0.04 6.18
C ALA A 83 9.53 0.90 5.42
N ASP A 84 9.99 0.46 4.25
CA ASP A 84 10.71 1.31 3.30
C ASP A 84 9.74 2.16 2.47
N PHE A 85 8.52 1.67 2.28
CA PHE A 85 7.47 2.31 1.51
C PHE A 85 6.10 2.12 2.19
N VAL A 86 5.27 3.16 2.19
CA VAL A 86 3.89 3.07 2.68
C VAL A 86 2.93 3.39 1.54
N GLN A 87 1.99 2.48 1.30
CA GLN A 87 0.86 2.69 0.42
C GLN A 87 -0.40 2.84 1.28
N GLU A 88 -1.10 3.96 1.13
CA GLU A 88 -2.34 4.27 1.84
C GLU A 88 -3.52 3.95 0.91
N ASN A 89 -4.49 3.17 1.40
CA ASN A 89 -5.66 2.65 0.65
C ASN A 89 -6.99 2.80 1.44
N VAL A 90 -7.05 3.74 2.39
CA VAL A 90 -8.20 4.12 3.19
C VAL A 90 -9.30 4.77 2.34
N PRO A 91 -10.55 4.77 2.84
CA PRO A 91 -11.66 5.39 2.15
C PRO A 91 -11.41 6.84 1.80
N GLU A 92 -12.09 7.27 0.75
CA GLU A 92 -11.92 8.57 0.15
C GLU A 92 -12.64 9.67 0.93
N ARG A 93 -12.12 9.96 2.13
CA ARG A 93 -12.62 11.00 3.01
C ARG A 93 -11.46 11.84 3.54
N GLU A 94 -11.56 13.16 3.40
CA GLU A 94 -10.47 14.10 3.72
C GLU A 94 -10.03 14.00 5.19
N ASP A 95 -11.00 13.92 6.11
CA ASP A 95 -10.76 13.77 7.54
C ASP A 95 -9.92 12.51 7.85
N LEU A 96 -10.28 11.38 7.25
CA LEU A 96 -9.53 10.14 7.37
C LEU A 96 -8.14 10.25 6.75
N LYS A 97 -8.02 10.76 5.52
CA LYS A 97 -6.72 10.89 4.85
C LYS A 97 -5.75 11.76 5.65
N ILE A 98 -6.21 12.86 6.25
CA ILE A 98 -5.37 13.71 7.11
C ILE A 98 -4.85 12.93 8.32
N VAL A 99 -5.74 12.23 9.03
CA VAL A 99 -5.39 11.49 10.24
C VAL A 99 -4.42 10.36 9.92
N TYR A 100 -4.72 9.56 8.91
CA TYR A 100 -3.94 8.37 8.56
C TYR A 100 -2.59 8.75 7.96
N THR A 101 -2.53 9.79 7.12
CA THR A 101 -1.25 10.30 6.60
C THR A 101 -0.35 10.80 7.74
N LYS A 102 -0.91 11.50 8.74
CA LYS A 102 -0.16 11.95 9.91
C LYS A 102 0.44 10.78 10.70
N ARG A 103 -0.33 9.70 10.89
CA ARG A 103 0.12 8.49 11.59
C ARG A 103 1.19 7.73 10.80
N SER A 104 0.99 7.61 9.49
CA SER A 104 1.94 6.96 8.58
C SER A 104 3.26 7.72 8.39
N ALA A 105 3.27 9.04 8.59
CA ALA A 105 4.46 9.89 8.48
C ALA A 105 5.45 9.76 9.67
N GLY A 106 5.16 8.88 10.64
CA GLY A 106 6.01 8.64 11.81
C GLY A 106 7.40 8.09 11.48
N THR A 107 7.60 7.46 10.32
CA THR A 107 8.83 6.74 10.03
C THR A 107 9.89 7.47 9.18
N PRO A 108 11.19 7.31 9.49
CA PRO A 108 12.27 8.04 8.82
C PRO A 108 12.57 7.60 7.38
N LYS A 109 11.99 6.49 6.90
CA LYS A 109 12.34 5.87 5.60
C LYS A 109 11.28 6.06 4.51
N THR A 110 10.14 6.60 4.86
CA THR A 110 8.87 6.33 4.19
C THR A 110 8.57 7.30 3.06
N THR A 111 8.28 6.76 1.87
CA THR A 111 7.53 7.47 0.83
C THR A 111 6.08 7.00 0.95
N SER A 112 5.14 7.93 1.11
CA SER A 112 3.71 7.60 1.20
C SER A 112 3.06 7.81 -0.16
N TRP A 113 2.48 6.76 -0.73
CA TRP A 113 1.60 6.83 -1.90
C TRP A 113 0.16 7.00 -1.45
N LEU A 114 -0.48 8.05 -1.95
CA LEU A 114 -1.91 8.30 -1.74
C LEU A 114 -2.61 8.22 -3.10
N PRO A 115 -3.64 7.36 -3.28
CA PRO A 115 -4.56 7.51 -4.38
C PRO A 115 -5.23 8.87 -4.24
N ARG A 116 -5.15 9.68 -5.30
CA ARG A 116 -5.68 11.05 -5.34
C ARG A 116 -7.15 11.03 -5.78
N VAL A 117 -7.99 11.81 -5.12
CA VAL A 117 -9.25 12.28 -5.69
C VAL A 117 -9.10 13.57 -6.47
N ILE A 118 -9.79 13.61 -7.61
CA ILE A 118 -10.13 14.83 -8.33
C ILE A 118 -10.95 15.72 -7.38
N GLY A 119 -10.29 16.66 -6.69
CA GLY A 119 -10.98 17.62 -5.80
C GLY A 119 -10.16 18.18 -4.63
N PHE A 120 -9.11 17.49 -4.17
CA PHE A 120 -8.30 17.95 -3.03
C PHE A 120 -6.93 18.49 -3.47
N LEU A 121 -6.57 19.67 -2.95
CA LEU A 121 -5.25 20.25 -3.18
C LEU A 121 -4.17 19.49 -2.38
N PRO A 122 -3.07 19.04 -3.01
CA PRO A 122 -1.98 18.34 -2.32
C PRO A 122 -1.44 19.08 -1.10
N SER A 123 -1.43 20.41 -1.16
CA SER A 123 -1.00 21.30 -0.08
C SER A 123 -1.82 21.15 1.21
N ARG A 124 -3.11 20.79 1.14
CA ARG A 124 -3.94 20.58 2.34
C ARG A 124 -3.52 19.32 3.11
N LEU A 125 -3.27 18.22 2.42
CA LEU A 125 -2.81 16.97 3.03
C LEU A 125 -1.36 17.10 3.54
N GLN A 126 -0.50 17.75 2.75
CA GLN A 126 0.90 18.02 3.13
C GLN A 126 1.02 18.96 4.34
N SER A 127 0.11 19.93 4.53
CA SER A 127 0.18 20.92 5.60
C SER A 127 0.23 20.35 7.02
N ARG A 128 -0.23 19.10 7.20
CA ARG A 128 -0.26 18.41 8.50
C ARG A 128 0.73 17.24 8.61
N CYS A 129 1.56 17.06 7.58
CA CYS A 129 2.60 16.05 7.54
C CYS A 129 3.89 16.57 8.18
N ARG A 130 4.58 15.71 8.93
CA ARG A 130 5.89 16.06 9.53
C ARG A 130 7.00 16.15 8.48
N ARG A 131 6.83 15.52 7.32
CA ARG A 131 7.76 15.47 6.16
C ARG A 131 6.98 15.49 4.83
N PRO A 132 6.42 16.65 4.42
CA PRO A 132 5.57 16.75 3.23
C PRO A 132 6.29 16.42 1.91
N GLU A 133 7.61 16.55 1.87
CA GLU A 133 8.46 16.31 0.69
C GLU A 133 8.55 14.84 0.26
N ARG A 134 8.04 13.90 1.09
CA ARG A 134 8.06 12.45 0.81
C ARG A 134 6.68 11.87 0.51
N LEU A 135 5.68 12.72 0.43
CA LEU A 135 4.33 12.35 0.06
C LEU A 135 4.19 12.51 -1.46
N VAL A 136 3.99 11.40 -2.15
CA VAL A 136 3.77 11.38 -3.59
C VAL A 136 2.32 10.98 -3.84
N MET A 137 1.54 11.88 -4.41
CA MET A 137 0.18 11.58 -4.85
C MET A 137 0.21 11.11 -6.29
N VAL A 138 -0.43 9.98 -6.57
CA VAL A 138 -0.59 9.49 -7.93
C VAL A 138 -2.06 9.32 -8.24
N ILE A 139 -2.47 9.83 -9.40
CA ILE A 139 -3.83 9.66 -9.92
C ILE A 139 -3.85 8.31 -10.65
N PRO A 140 -4.62 7.31 -10.21
CA PRO A 140 -4.91 6.18 -11.07
C PRO A 140 -5.79 6.70 -12.22
N LEU A 141 -5.30 6.62 -13.45
CA LEU A 141 -6.10 6.95 -14.64
C LEU A 141 -7.23 5.92 -14.77
N PRO A 142 -8.51 6.32 -14.89
CA PRO A 142 -9.58 5.40 -15.23
C PRO A 142 -9.39 5.00 -16.70
N GLY A 143 -8.99 3.75 -16.95
CA GLY A 143 -8.80 3.26 -18.32
C GLY A 143 -7.80 2.14 -18.58
N LEU A 144 -7.30 1.40 -17.58
CA LEU A 144 -6.60 0.13 -17.87
C LEU A 144 -7.63 -1.00 -17.99
N SER A 145 -8.34 -1.02 -19.12
CA SER A 145 -8.88 -2.26 -19.66
C SER A 145 -7.70 -3.19 -19.90
N ILE A 146 -7.69 -4.35 -19.24
CA ILE A 146 -7.05 -5.53 -19.80
C ILE A 146 -7.85 -5.91 -21.05
N ALA A 147 -7.58 -5.23 -22.16
CA ALA A 147 -7.88 -5.73 -23.48
C ALA A 147 -6.75 -6.72 -23.80
N GLY A 148 -7.11 -8.00 -23.80
CA GLY A 148 -6.25 -9.09 -24.20
C GLY A 148 -5.79 -8.97 -25.65
N VAL A 149 -4.63 -9.57 -25.87
CA VAL A 149 -4.37 -10.35 -27.09
C VAL A 149 -5.21 -11.62 -27.00
#